data_AF-A0A6A8M9G5-F1
#
_entry.id   AF-A0A6A8M9G5-F1
#
_cell.length_a   1.000
_cell.length_b   1.000
_cell.length_c   1.000
_cell.angle_alpha   90.00
_cell.angle_beta   90.00
_cell.angle_gamma   90.00
#
_symmetry.space_group_name_H-M   'P 1'
#
loop_
_entity.id
_entity.type
_entity.pdbx_description
1 polymer ?
#
loop_
_entity_poly.entity_id
_entity_poly.type
_entity_poly.pdbx_seq_one_letter_code
_entity_poly.pdbx_strand_id
1 'polypeptide(L)'
;MDYTKTDEIKEYLEKTLTPKRYTHSLGVAREAVKLASIYGVNQEKAYFAGLVHDIAKCYSVEEMNRQIRDFGMSLWYWNNQSLAHSKIGKRILARDFGVDDQDILNAVSYHTTGRYGMSMLEEIIYVSDAVEVNRTYSGVRRLRHLARYNLDEACLEILDFCIDSITYRNRILDPDTTEARDFILEKLKRRD
;
A
#
# COMPACT_ATOMS: atom_id res chain seq x y z
N MET A 1 10.44 11.03 14.01
CA MET A 1 9.34 10.10 14.31
C MET A 1 9.71 9.38 15.57
N ASP A 2 8.93 9.56 16.62
CA ASP A 2 9.11 8.77 17.83
C ASP A 2 8.47 7.41 17.58
N TYR A 3 9.28 6.42 17.23
CA TYR A 3 8.83 5.05 16.93
C TYR A 3 8.47 4.26 18.22
N THR A 4 8.11 4.95 19.31
CA THR A 4 7.92 4.43 20.67
C THR A 4 6.88 3.33 20.80
N LYS A 5 5.98 3.20 19.83
CA LYS A 5 4.95 2.15 19.79
C LYS A 5 5.21 1.03 18.78
N THR A 6 6.42 0.93 18.24
CA THR A 6 6.73 -0.10 17.22
C THR A 6 6.47 -1.52 17.74
N ASP A 7 6.72 -1.78 19.01
CA ASP A 7 6.48 -3.11 19.58
C ASP A 7 4.99 -3.37 19.83
N GLU A 8 4.23 -2.38 20.31
CA GLU A 8 2.76 -2.46 20.40
C GLU A 8 2.12 -2.74 19.03
N ILE A 9 2.60 -2.08 17.98
CA ILE A 9 2.13 -2.29 16.60
C ILE A 9 2.46 -3.69 16.12
N LYS A 10 3.68 -4.20 16.38
CA LYS A 10 4.05 -5.57 15.98
C LYS A 10 3.15 -6.60 16.68
N GLU A 11 2.93 -6.47 17.98
CA GLU A 11 2.01 -7.35 18.71
C GLU A 11 0.60 -7.29 18.14
N TYR A 12 0.13 -6.09 17.79
CA TYR A 12 -1.17 -5.90 17.17
C TYR A 12 -1.25 -6.60 15.80
N LEU A 13 -0.21 -6.46 14.97
CA LEU A 13 -0.13 -7.11 13.66
C LEU A 13 -0.11 -8.64 13.80
N GLU A 14 0.63 -9.19 14.77
CA GLU A 14 0.68 -10.64 15.02
C GLU A 14 -0.66 -11.20 15.50
N LYS A 15 -1.44 -10.42 16.26
CA LYS A 15 -2.79 -10.81 16.71
C LYS A 15 -3.85 -10.68 15.61
N THR A 16 -3.72 -9.65 14.76
CA THR A 16 -4.76 -9.28 13.79
C THR A 16 -4.56 -9.95 12.43
N LEU A 17 -3.31 -10.13 12.00
CA LEU A 17 -2.98 -10.70 10.70
C LEU A 17 -2.81 -12.21 10.79
N THR A 18 -3.23 -12.91 9.74
CA THR A 18 -2.83 -14.32 9.58
C THR A 18 -1.30 -14.43 9.46
N PRO A 19 -0.67 -15.56 9.85
CA PRO A 19 0.78 -15.74 9.73
C PRO A 19 1.33 -15.48 8.32
N LYS A 20 0.57 -15.88 7.29
CA LYS A 20 0.91 -15.61 5.88
C LYS A 20 0.91 -14.11 5.58
N ARG A 21 -0.06 -13.37 6.09
CA ARG A 21 -0.20 -11.92 5.87
C ARG A 21 0.83 -11.11 6.64
N TYR A 22 1.20 -11.55 7.84
CA TYR A 22 2.31 -10.95 8.58
C TYR A 22 3.66 -11.18 7.86
N THR A 23 3.90 -12.41 7.38
CA THR A 23 5.08 -12.73 6.55
C THR A 23 5.15 -11.86 5.29
N HIS A 24 4.01 -11.67 4.62
CA HIS A 24 3.88 -10.72 3.50
C HIS A 24 4.28 -9.30 3.91
N SER A 25 3.75 -8.79 5.03
CA SER A 25 4.05 -7.44 5.52
C SER A 25 5.55 -7.24 5.84
N LEU A 26 6.21 -8.25 6.41
CA LEU A 26 7.67 -8.25 6.60
C LEU A 26 8.42 -8.27 5.26
N GLY A 27 7.91 -8.99 4.27
CA GLY A 27 8.43 -8.98 2.90
C GLY A 27 8.37 -7.60 2.26
N VAL A 28 7.21 -6.94 2.36
CA VAL A 28 7.00 -5.57 1.86
C VAL A 28 7.91 -4.58 2.56
N ALA A 29 8.00 -4.64 3.90
CA ALA A 29 8.89 -3.77 4.68
C ALA A 29 10.36 -3.88 4.23
N ARG A 30 10.85 -5.11 4.00
CA ARG A 30 12.22 -5.36 3.54
C ARG A 30 12.44 -4.90 2.10
N GLU A 31 11.45 -5.05 1.22
CA GLU A 31 11.58 -4.59 -0.17
C GLU A 31 11.52 -3.06 -0.25
N ALA A 32 10.65 -2.44 0.54
CA ALA A 32 10.53 -0.99 0.66
C ALA A 32 11.86 -0.34 1.11
N VAL A 33 12.57 -0.95 2.06
CA VAL A 33 13.92 -0.49 2.46
C VAL A 33 14.91 -0.50 1.28
N LYS A 34 14.90 -1.56 0.47
CA LYS A 34 15.80 -1.67 -0.69
C LYS A 34 15.50 -0.59 -1.73
N LEU A 35 14.22 -0.42 -2.07
CA LEU A 35 13.80 0.61 -3.02
C LEU A 35 14.06 2.02 -2.47
N ALA A 36 13.80 2.26 -1.18
CA ALA A 36 14.10 3.53 -0.53
C ALA A 36 15.58 3.90 -0.58
N SER A 37 16.47 2.92 -0.41
CA SER A 37 17.92 3.11 -0.57
C SER A 37 18.30 3.53 -2.01
N ILE A 38 17.65 2.95 -3.03
CA ILE A 38 17.88 3.28 -4.44
C ILE A 38 17.36 4.68 -4.80
N TYR A 39 16.16 5.02 -4.35
CA TYR A 39 15.46 6.25 -4.75
C TYR A 39 15.58 7.41 -3.74
N GLY A 40 16.47 7.29 -2.74
CA GLY A 40 16.78 8.38 -1.81
C GLY A 40 15.67 8.72 -0.81
N VAL A 41 14.86 7.74 -0.42
CA VAL A 41 13.81 7.89 0.62
C VAL A 41 14.34 7.40 1.98
N ASN A 42 13.85 7.98 3.07
CA ASN A 42 14.19 7.52 4.42
C ASN A 42 13.81 6.03 4.60
N GLN A 43 14.81 5.19 4.89
CA GLN A 43 14.66 3.74 4.95
C GLN A 43 13.83 3.29 6.16
N GLU A 44 13.93 3.96 7.32
CA GLU A 44 13.13 3.64 8.51
C GLU A 44 11.65 3.94 8.26
N LYS A 45 11.37 5.06 7.60
CA LYS A 45 10.04 5.45 7.15
C LYS A 45 9.43 4.43 6.19
N ALA A 46 10.22 4.00 5.20
CA ALA A 46 9.82 2.98 4.23
C ALA A 46 9.59 1.61 4.87
N TYR A 47 10.47 1.20 5.80
CA TYR A 47 10.29 -0.02 6.57
C TYR A 47 8.98 -0.01 7.34
N PHE A 48 8.73 1.07 8.10
CA PHE A 48 7.54 1.19 8.92
C PHE A 48 6.27 1.17 8.07
N ALA A 49 6.20 2.01 7.02
CA ALA A 49 5.05 2.06 6.12
C ALA A 49 4.79 0.70 5.46
N GLY A 50 5.84 0.00 5.02
CA GLY A 50 5.72 -1.35 4.46
C GLY A 50 5.26 -2.41 5.47
N LEU A 51 5.68 -2.30 6.74
CA LEU A 51 5.25 -3.21 7.81
C LEU A 51 3.75 -3.08 8.12
N VAL A 52 3.22 -1.85 8.07
CA VAL A 52 1.86 -1.55 8.55
C VAL A 52 0.83 -1.37 7.43
N HIS A 53 1.22 -1.42 6.15
CA HIS A 53 0.31 -1.14 5.01
C HIS A 53 -0.98 -1.97 5.05
N ASP A 54 -0.88 -3.24 5.43
CA ASP A 54 -1.97 -4.22 5.46
C ASP A 54 -2.57 -4.39 6.89
N ILE A 55 -2.36 -3.46 7.83
CA ILE A 55 -2.74 -3.58 9.26
C ILE A 55 -4.20 -3.98 9.51
N ALA A 56 -5.12 -3.63 8.60
CA ALA A 56 -6.54 -3.96 8.68
C ALA A 56 -6.98 -5.08 7.71
N LYS A 57 -6.05 -5.73 7.00
CA LYS A 57 -6.36 -6.64 5.87
C LYS A 57 -7.15 -7.88 6.24
N CYS A 58 -6.97 -8.38 7.46
CA CYS A 58 -7.54 -9.65 7.91
C CYS A 58 -8.86 -9.52 8.68
N TYR A 59 -9.40 -8.31 8.81
CA TYR A 59 -10.74 -8.11 9.36
C TYR A 59 -11.82 -8.77 8.51
N SER A 60 -12.79 -9.38 9.19
CA SER A 60 -14.06 -9.83 8.61
C SER A 60 -14.84 -8.65 8.02
N VAL A 61 -15.85 -8.96 7.19
CA VAL A 61 -16.72 -7.93 6.60
C VAL A 61 -17.44 -7.15 7.71
N GLU A 62 -17.88 -7.85 8.75
CA GLU A 62 -18.57 -7.28 9.90
C GLU A 62 -17.64 -6.36 10.69
N GLU A 63 -16.40 -6.77 10.96
CA GLU A 63 -15.40 -5.93 11.63
C GLU A 63 -15.08 -4.68 10.80
N MET A 64 -14.85 -4.84 9.50
CA MET A 64 -14.56 -3.75 8.58
C MET A 64 -15.70 -2.72 8.55
N ASN A 65 -16.93 -3.20 8.43
CA ASN A 65 -18.12 -2.36 8.43
C ASN A 65 -18.36 -1.63 9.77
N ARG A 66 -17.99 -2.25 10.90
CA ARG A 66 -17.97 -1.56 12.20
C ARG A 66 -16.97 -0.41 12.19
N GLN A 67 -15.74 -0.65 11.74
CA GLN A 67 -14.73 0.42 11.63
C GLN A 67 -15.17 1.56 10.71
N ILE A 68 -15.81 1.25 9.57
CA ILE A 68 -16.37 2.28 8.66
C ILE A 68 -17.35 3.19 9.39
N ARG A 69 -18.23 2.63 10.23
CA ARG A 69 -19.18 3.41 11.04
C ARG A 69 -18.47 4.21 12.12
N ASP A 70 -17.59 3.56 12.88
CA ASP A 70 -16.90 4.17 14.02
C ASP A 70 -16.01 5.34 13.59
N PHE A 71 -15.40 5.25 12.40
CA PHE A 71 -14.59 6.32 11.81
C PHE A 71 -15.38 7.33 10.97
N GLY A 72 -16.71 7.18 10.85
CA GLY A 72 -17.56 8.04 10.03
C GLY A 72 -17.16 8.07 8.56
N MET A 73 -16.74 6.93 8.01
CA MET A 73 -16.27 6.81 6.63
C MET A 73 -17.43 6.68 5.63
N SER A 74 -17.15 7.01 4.36
CA SER A 74 -18.12 6.85 3.27
C SER A 74 -18.60 5.41 3.13
N LEU A 75 -19.90 5.25 2.83
CA LEU A 75 -20.50 3.95 2.48
C LEU A 75 -19.94 3.35 1.18
N TRP A 76 -19.16 4.10 0.40
CA TRP A 76 -18.37 3.57 -0.73
C TRP A 76 -17.53 2.35 -0.34
N TYR A 77 -17.02 2.32 0.89
CA TYR A 77 -16.18 1.24 1.41
C TYR A 77 -16.98 0.07 2.01
N TRP A 78 -18.30 0.22 2.13
CA TRP A 78 -19.17 -0.77 2.77
C TRP A 78 -19.16 -2.09 2.01
N ASN A 79 -18.99 -3.21 2.71
CA ASN A 79 -18.84 -4.55 2.12
C ASN A 79 -17.69 -4.69 1.10
N ASN A 80 -16.73 -3.75 1.05
CA ASN A 80 -15.61 -3.78 0.12
C ASN A 80 -14.28 -3.85 0.87
N GLN A 81 -13.98 -5.03 1.44
CA GLN A 81 -12.77 -5.24 2.25
C GLN A 81 -11.47 -4.88 1.49
N SER A 82 -11.45 -5.17 0.19
CA SER A 82 -10.28 -4.91 -0.67
C SER A 82 -9.96 -3.42 -0.80
N LEU A 83 -10.93 -2.51 -0.77
CA LEU A 83 -10.64 -1.06 -0.77
C LEU A 83 -10.62 -0.47 0.65
N ALA A 84 -11.47 -0.98 1.53
CA ALA A 84 -11.67 -0.40 2.86
C ALA A 84 -10.45 -0.56 3.77
N HIS A 85 -9.71 -1.68 3.68
CA HIS A 85 -8.62 -1.96 4.63
C HIS A 85 -7.49 -0.91 4.58
N SER A 86 -7.14 -0.36 3.41
CA SER A 86 -6.09 0.66 3.30
C SER A 86 -6.51 1.96 3.99
N LYS A 87 -7.74 2.40 3.72
CA LYS A 87 -8.32 3.62 4.33
C LYS A 87 -8.52 3.45 5.84
N ILE A 88 -8.99 2.28 6.29
CA ILE A 88 -9.12 1.95 7.73
C ILE A 88 -7.75 1.88 8.39
N GLY A 89 -6.75 1.29 7.74
CA GLY A 89 -5.39 1.17 8.26
C GLY A 89 -4.80 2.53 8.60
N LYS A 90 -4.95 3.54 7.73
CA LYS A 90 -4.59 4.94 8.04
C LYS A 90 -5.26 5.45 9.31
N ARG A 91 -6.56 5.19 9.50
CA ARG A 91 -7.32 5.66 10.67
C ARG A 91 -6.90 4.97 11.96
N ILE A 92 -6.62 3.66 11.91
CA ILE A 92 -6.10 2.89 13.05
C ILE A 92 -4.73 3.43 13.48
N LEU A 93 -3.81 3.62 12.52
CA LEU A 93 -2.48 4.15 12.81
C LEU A 93 -2.53 5.53 13.46
N ALA A 94 -3.37 6.42 12.95
CA ALA A 94 -3.52 7.76 13.52
C ALA A 94 -4.20 7.75 14.90
N ARG A 95 -5.34 7.05 15.04
CA ARG A 95 -6.14 7.08 16.27
C ARG A 95 -5.52 6.25 17.40
N ASP A 96 -5.11 5.03 17.10
CA ASP A 96 -4.77 4.03 18.13
C ASP A 96 -3.27 4.01 18.43
N PHE A 97 -2.44 4.29 17.42
CA PHE A 97 -0.98 4.29 17.54
C PHE A 97 -0.34 5.67 17.50
N GLY A 98 -1.12 6.74 17.33
CA GLY A 98 -0.63 8.13 17.38
C GLY A 98 0.32 8.50 16.23
N VAL A 99 0.26 7.80 15.10
CA VAL A 99 1.06 8.13 13.91
C VAL A 99 0.52 9.41 13.27
N ASP A 100 1.36 10.43 13.12
CA ASP A 100 1.00 11.75 12.61
C ASP A 100 1.65 12.12 11.26
N ASP A 101 2.73 11.45 10.88
CA ASP A 101 3.42 11.65 9.60
C ASP A 101 2.50 11.29 8.41
N GLN A 102 2.06 12.33 7.71
CA GLN A 102 1.09 12.21 6.63
C GLN A 102 1.58 11.38 5.46
N ASP A 103 2.89 11.34 5.21
CA ASP A 103 3.46 10.60 4.09
C ASP A 103 3.43 9.08 4.37
N ILE A 104 3.65 8.65 5.63
CA ILE A 104 3.37 7.25 6.04
C ILE A 104 1.88 6.95 5.94
N LEU A 105 1.04 7.80 6.52
CA LEU A 105 -0.40 7.58 6.54
C LEU A 105 -0.98 7.51 5.11
N ASN A 106 -0.47 8.33 4.19
CA ASN A 106 -0.87 8.30 2.80
C ASN A 106 -0.33 7.05 2.08
N ALA A 107 0.92 6.65 2.31
CA ALA A 107 1.46 5.40 1.77
C ALA A 107 0.58 4.19 2.17
N VAL A 108 0.13 4.14 3.42
CA VAL A 108 -0.82 3.11 3.88
C VAL A 108 -2.21 3.27 3.23
N SER A 109 -2.73 4.50 3.16
CA SER A 109 -4.09 4.75 2.65
C SER A 109 -4.26 4.53 1.14
N TYR A 110 -3.17 4.64 0.37
CA TYR A 110 -3.22 4.58 -1.09
C TYR A 110 -2.46 3.39 -1.67
N HIS A 111 -1.88 2.50 -0.86
CA HIS A 111 -1.15 1.32 -1.37
C HIS A 111 -2.01 0.38 -2.26
N THR A 112 -3.34 0.45 -2.17
CA THR A 112 -4.25 -0.39 -2.96
C THR A 112 -4.59 0.18 -4.32
N THR A 113 -4.71 1.49 -4.42
CA THR A 113 -5.25 2.20 -5.59
C THR A 113 -4.21 3.08 -6.26
N GLY A 114 -3.16 3.49 -5.55
CA GLY A 114 -2.44 4.70 -5.86
C GLY A 114 -3.32 5.94 -5.66
N ARG A 115 -2.82 7.10 -6.09
CA ARG A 115 -3.58 8.34 -6.28
C ARG A 115 -2.84 9.31 -7.19
N TYR A 116 -3.48 10.39 -7.62
CA TYR A 116 -2.77 11.51 -8.23
C TYR A 116 -1.72 12.10 -7.27
N GLY A 117 -0.51 12.36 -7.78
CA GLY A 117 0.54 13.04 -7.01
C GLY A 117 1.10 12.21 -5.86
N MET A 118 1.21 10.88 -6.04
CA MET A 118 1.90 10.02 -5.07
C MET A 118 3.30 10.56 -4.75
N SER A 119 3.65 10.55 -3.47
CA SER A 119 5.03 10.75 -3.06
C SER A 119 5.90 9.56 -3.48
N MET A 120 7.22 9.74 -3.45
CA MET A 120 8.16 8.65 -3.69
C MET A 120 7.95 7.49 -2.69
N LEU A 121 7.57 7.79 -1.44
CA LEU A 121 7.27 6.75 -0.45
C LEU A 121 6.00 5.97 -0.83
N GLU A 122 4.94 6.67 -1.27
CA GLU A 122 3.69 6.05 -1.71
C GLU A 122 3.94 5.09 -2.89
N GLU A 123 4.70 5.53 -3.90
CA GLU A 123 5.09 4.70 -5.05
C GLU A 123 5.93 3.49 -4.60
N ILE A 124 6.91 3.69 -3.70
CA ILE A 124 7.73 2.60 -3.15
C ILE A 124 6.86 1.55 -2.45
N ILE A 125 5.91 1.95 -1.61
CA ILE A 125 5.05 1.01 -0.88
C ILE A 125 4.11 0.29 -1.85
N TYR A 126 3.52 1.00 -2.81
CA TYR A 126 2.67 0.42 -3.85
C TYR A 126 3.42 -0.65 -4.65
N VAL A 127 4.63 -0.35 -5.14
CA VAL A 127 5.45 -1.30 -5.89
C VAL A 127 5.95 -2.44 -5.00
N SER A 128 6.35 -2.17 -3.76
CA SER A 128 6.85 -3.17 -2.83
C SER A 128 5.81 -4.25 -2.52
N ASP A 129 4.53 -3.88 -2.35
CA ASP A 129 3.43 -4.85 -2.13
C ASP A 129 3.30 -5.84 -3.30
N ALA A 130 3.52 -5.36 -4.52
CA ALA A 130 3.47 -6.18 -5.72
C ALA A 130 4.72 -7.05 -5.90
N VAL A 131 5.90 -6.62 -5.46
CA VAL A 131 7.18 -7.27 -5.83
C VAL A 131 7.92 -7.94 -4.68
N GLU A 132 7.39 -7.91 -3.45
CA GLU A 132 8.04 -8.53 -2.29
C GLU A 132 8.39 -10.02 -2.50
N VAL A 133 9.35 -10.54 -1.73
CA VAL A 133 10.02 -11.81 -1.98
C VAL A 133 9.09 -13.04 -2.05
N ASN A 134 7.97 -13.03 -1.34
CA ASN A 134 7.02 -14.14 -1.29
C ASN A 134 6.02 -14.12 -2.46
N ARG A 135 6.00 -13.09 -3.30
CA ARG A 135 5.22 -13.07 -4.55
C ARG A 135 5.82 -14.00 -5.59
N THR A 136 5.01 -14.89 -6.16
CA THR A 136 5.45 -15.95 -7.09
C THR A 136 4.69 -15.98 -8.42
N TYR A 137 3.90 -14.94 -8.72
CA TYR A 137 3.14 -14.88 -9.97
C TYR A 137 4.03 -14.65 -11.20
N SER A 138 3.53 -15.00 -12.39
CA SER A 138 4.27 -14.86 -13.64
C SER A 138 4.70 -13.42 -13.88
N GLY A 139 5.95 -13.19 -14.29
CA GLY A 139 6.49 -11.86 -14.54
C GLY A 139 7.05 -11.11 -13.32
N VAL A 140 6.80 -11.57 -12.08
CA VAL A 140 7.27 -10.87 -10.86
C VAL A 140 8.80 -10.67 -10.83
N ARG A 141 9.59 -11.61 -11.38
CA ARG A 141 11.05 -11.49 -11.44
C ARG A 141 11.50 -10.32 -12.33
N ARG A 142 10.82 -10.14 -13.47
CA ARG A 142 11.06 -9.02 -14.39
C ARG A 142 10.64 -7.71 -13.72
N LEU A 143 9.47 -7.69 -13.09
CA LEU A 143 8.96 -6.50 -12.39
C LEU A 143 9.86 -6.08 -11.22
N ARG A 144 10.40 -7.03 -10.44
CA ARG A 144 11.44 -6.76 -9.41
C ARG A 144 12.69 -6.11 -9.99
N HIS A 145 13.11 -6.55 -11.18
CA HIS A 145 14.25 -5.95 -11.85
C HIS A 145 13.90 -4.52 -12.25
N LEU A 146 12.79 -4.32 -12.96
CA LEU A 146 12.31 -3.02 -13.39
C LEU A 146 12.21 -2.02 -12.23
N ALA A 147 11.60 -2.42 -11.12
CA ALA A 147 11.42 -1.59 -9.93
C ALA A 147 12.74 -1.03 -9.36
N ARG A 148 13.89 -1.67 -9.60
CA ARG A 148 15.21 -1.19 -9.15
C ARG A 148 15.85 -0.16 -10.08
N TYR A 149 15.43 -0.09 -11.33
CA TYR A 149 15.99 0.83 -12.32
C TYR A 149 15.04 1.98 -12.66
N ASN A 150 13.75 1.68 -12.74
CA ASN A 150 12.71 2.66 -13.03
C ASN A 150 11.43 2.33 -12.23
N LEU A 151 11.28 2.99 -11.07
CA LEU A 151 10.12 2.81 -10.20
C LEU A 151 8.82 3.22 -10.87
N ASP A 152 8.86 4.27 -11.68
CA ASP A 152 7.67 4.82 -12.34
C ASP A 152 7.15 3.87 -13.41
N GLU A 153 8.02 3.28 -14.22
CA GLU A 153 7.63 2.23 -15.16
C GLU A 153 7.09 0.98 -14.43
N ALA A 154 7.73 0.57 -13.33
CA ALA A 154 7.20 -0.54 -12.53
C ALA A 154 5.82 -0.22 -11.94
N CYS A 155 5.61 0.99 -11.46
CA CYS A 155 4.34 1.46 -10.92
C CYS A 155 3.26 1.48 -12.00
N LEU A 156 3.57 1.99 -13.20
CA LEU A 156 2.66 2.01 -14.35
C LEU A 156 2.21 0.61 -14.74
N GLU A 157 3.15 -0.34 -14.83
CA GLU A 157 2.82 -1.73 -15.19
C GLU A 157 1.90 -2.41 -14.16
N ILE A 158 2.10 -2.12 -12.88
CA ILE A 158 1.21 -2.63 -11.83
C ILE A 158 -0.18 -2.00 -11.94
N LEU A 159 -0.25 -0.69 -12.18
CA LEU A 159 -1.53 0.03 -12.36
C LEU A 159 -2.30 -0.49 -13.58
N ASP A 160 -1.63 -0.64 -14.73
CA ASP A 160 -2.21 -1.20 -15.95
C ASP A 160 -2.76 -2.62 -15.69
N PHE A 161 -1.95 -3.49 -15.06
CA PHE A 161 -2.39 -4.84 -14.71
C PHE A 161 -3.60 -4.85 -13.76
N CYS A 162 -3.62 -3.95 -12.76
CA CYS A 162 -4.73 -3.80 -11.83
C CYS A 162 -6.01 -3.38 -12.57
N ILE A 163 -5.93 -2.39 -13.46
CA ILE A 163 -7.06 -1.88 -14.25
C ILE A 163 -7.62 -2.98 -15.15
N ASP A 164 -6.76 -3.68 -15.89
CA ASP A 164 -7.16 -4.79 -16.76
C ASP A 164 -7.86 -5.89 -15.96
N SER A 165 -7.29 -6.27 -14.82
CA SER A 165 -7.84 -7.31 -13.94
C SER A 165 -9.20 -6.93 -13.34
N ILE A 166 -9.39 -5.67 -12.94
CA ILE A 166 -10.65 -5.15 -12.39
C ILE A 166 -11.72 -5.09 -13.49
N THR A 167 -11.36 -4.57 -14.65
CA THR A 167 -12.25 -4.42 -15.82
C THR A 167 -12.69 -5.80 -16.33
N TYR A 168 -11.75 -6.74 -16.47
CA TYR A 168 -12.03 -8.13 -16.86
C TYR A 168 -13.03 -8.83 -15.91
N ARG A 169 -12.99 -8.48 -14.62
CA ARG A 169 -13.91 -9.03 -13.61
C ARG A 169 -15.24 -8.27 -13.51
N ASN A 170 -15.50 -7.30 -14.40
CA ASN A 170 -16.67 -6.41 -14.36
C ASN A 170 -16.88 -5.75 -12.98
N ARG A 171 -15.78 -5.39 -12.31
CA ARG A 171 -15.82 -4.66 -11.03
C ARG A 171 -15.66 -3.17 -11.28
N ILE A 172 -16.22 -2.38 -10.38
CA ILE A 172 -16.08 -0.93 -10.42
C ILE A 172 -14.61 -0.58 -10.09
N LEU A 173 -14.00 0.20 -10.97
CA LEU A 173 -12.67 0.76 -10.78
C LEU A 173 -12.78 1.99 -9.86
N ASP A 174 -11.89 2.07 -8.88
CA ASP A 174 -11.82 3.25 -8.02
C ASP A 174 -11.16 4.40 -8.80
N PRO A 175 -11.74 5.63 -8.82
CA PRO A 175 -11.19 6.76 -9.56
C PRO A 175 -9.73 7.07 -9.22
N ASP A 176 -9.33 6.87 -7.95
CA ASP A 176 -7.94 7.06 -7.51
C ASP A 176 -6.95 6.26 -8.38
N THR A 177 -7.36 5.09 -8.88
CA THR A 177 -6.51 4.21 -9.69
C THR A 177 -6.27 4.75 -11.09
N THR A 178 -7.31 5.31 -11.72
CA THR A 178 -7.17 5.96 -13.03
C THR A 178 -6.33 7.22 -12.90
N GLU A 179 -6.58 8.03 -11.88
CA GLU A 179 -5.81 9.25 -11.61
C GLU A 179 -4.34 8.98 -11.30
N ALA A 180 -4.04 7.90 -10.56
CA ALA A 180 -2.68 7.45 -10.30
C ALA A 180 -1.93 7.09 -11.59
N ARG A 181 -2.60 6.34 -12.47
CA ARG A 181 -2.04 5.95 -13.76
C ARG A 181 -1.73 7.17 -14.63
N ASP A 182 -2.67 8.10 -14.73
CA ASP A 182 -2.49 9.31 -15.54
C ASP A 182 -1.33 10.15 -15.00
N PHE A 183 -1.21 10.29 -13.68
CA PHE A 183 -0.07 10.95 -13.04
C PHE A 183 1.28 10.30 -13.41
N ILE A 184 1.39 8.97 -13.33
CA ILE A 184 2.64 8.27 -13.67
C ILE A 184 2.97 8.42 -15.17
N LEU A 185 1.97 8.35 -16.05
CA LEU A 185 2.16 8.61 -17.48
C LEU A 185 2.66 10.02 -17.76
N GLU A 186 2.11 11.03 -17.10
CA GLU A 186 2.60 12.40 -17.20
C GLU A 186 4.05 12.53 -16.70
N LYS A 187 4.37 11.88 -15.58
CA LYS A 187 5.71 11.90 -14.98
C LYS A 187 6.75 11.29 -15.92
N LEU A 188 6.43 10.20 -16.62
CA LEU A 188 7.29 9.57 -17.60
C LEU A 188 7.49 10.46 -18.84
N LYS A 189 6.42 11.03 -19.40
CA LYS A 189 6.50 11.94 -20.56
C LYS A 189 7.33 13.20 -20.34
N ARG A 190 7.47 13.65 -19.09
CA ARG A 190 8.29 14.84 -18.73
C ARG A 190 9.78 14.52 -18.62
N ARG A 191 10.16 13.24 -18.60
CA ARG A 191 11.56 12.78 -18.52
C ARG A 191 12.19 12.51 -19.88
N ASP A 192 11.35 12.36 -20.91
CA ASP A 192 11.74 12.30 -22.32
C ASP A 192 11.97 13.71 -22.90
#